data_AF-A0AAW7V3D8-F1
#
_entry.id   AF-A0AAW7V3D8-F1
#
_cell.length_a   1.000
_cell.length_b   1.000
_cell.length_c   1.000
_cell.angle_alpha   90.00
_cell.angle_beta   90.00
_cell.angle_gamma   90.00
#
_symmetry.space_group_name_H-M   'P 1'
#
loop_
_entity.id
_entity.type
_entity.pdbx_description
1 polymer ?
#
loop_
_entity_poly.entity_id
_entity_poly.type
_entity_poly.pdbx_seq_one_letter_code
_entity_poly.pdbx_strand_id
1 'polypeptide(L)'
;ANKFLSPEDIDRAAEDLKKCKLIVLQLEVQLETVYHAIEFGKINGIEVLLNPAPALRELDMSYACKCDFFIPNETELEILTGMSV
;
A
#
# COMPACT_ATOMS: atom_id res chain seq x y z
N ALA A 1 -7.48 6.02 -15.26
CA ALA A 1 -8.01 6.27 -13.91
C ALA A 1 -6.92 5.97 -12.88
N ASN A 2 -6.57 4.72 -12.62
CA ASN A 2 -5.61 4.32 -11.56
C ASN A 2 -4.24 5.03 -11.65
N LYS A 3 -3.68 5.17 -12.87
CA LYS A 3 -2.39 5.85 -13.10
C LYS A 3 -2.37 7.35 -12.76
N PHE A 4 -3.53 7.97 -12.54
CA PHE A 4 -3.63 9.40 -12.23
C PHE A 4 -3.86 9.66 -10.74
N LEU A 5 -4.01 8.61 -9.93
CA LEU A 5 -4.07 8.77 -8.48
C LEU A 5 -2.67 9.20 -7.99
N SER A 6 -2.63 10.30 -7.25
CA SER A 6 -1.41 10.89 -6.72
C SER A 6 -1.48 11.07 -5.19
N PRO A 7 -0.36 11.34 -4.50
CA PRO A 7 -0.37 11.66 -3.07
C PRO A 7 -1.33 12.81 -2.71
N GLU A 8 -1.46 13.80 -3.59
CA GLU A 8 -2.34 14.95 -3.39
C GLU A 8 -3.84 14.55 -3.39
N ASP A 9 -4.21 13.44 -4.01
CA ASP A 9 -5.58 12.93 -3.93
C ASP A 9 -5.92 12.44 -2.52
N ILE A 10 -4.97 11.79 -1.85
CA ILE A 10 -5.10 11.35 -0.47
C ILE A 10 -5.23 12.57 0.45
N ASP A 11 -4.38 13.58 0.25
CA ASP A 11 -4.42 14.81 1.05
C ASP A 11 -5.74 15.55 0.87
N ARG A 12 -6.27 15.61 -0.36
CA ARG A 12 -7.59 16.20 -0.64
C ARG A 12 -8.74 15.41 0.01
N ALA A 13 -8.60 14.09 0.15
CA ALA A 13 -9.59 13.21 0.77
C ALA A 13 -9.39 13.02 2.29
N ALA A 14 -8.40 13.70 2.90
CA ALA A 14 -7.93 13.40 4.25
C ALA A 14 -9.05 13.39 5.31
N GLU A 15 -9.98 14.34 5.27
CA GLU A 15 -11.05 14.44 6.27
C GLU A 15 -12.05 13.28 6.20
N ASP A 16 -12.25 12.70 5.02
CA ASP A 16 -13.08 11.51 4.87
C ASP A 16 -12.30 10.24 5.23
N LEU A 17 -11.04 10.14 4.81
CA LEU A 17 -10.16 9.02 5.14
C LEU A 17 -9.94 8.86 6.65
N LYS A 18 -9.82 9.96 7.41
CA LYS A 18 -9.71 9.93 8.88
C LYS A 18 -10.90 9.29 9.60
N LYS A 19 -12.04 9.11 8.93
CA LYS A 19 -13.22 8.43 9.48
C LYS A 19 -13.17 6.92 9.25
N CYS A 20 -12.27 6.45 8.40
CA CYS A 20 -12.08 5.03 8.13
C CYS A 20 -11.34 4.34 9.28
N LYS A 21 -11.57 3.04 9.41
CA LYS A 21 -10.82 2.18 10.34
C LYS A 21 -9.66 1.45 9.66
N LEU A 22 -9.79 1.22 8.36
CA LEU A 22 -8.85 0.44 7.55
C LEU A 22 -8.76 1.07 6.16
N ILE A 23 -7.53 1.20 5.65
CA ILE A 23 -7.22 1.52 4.26
C ILE A 23 -6.73 0.22 3.60
N VAL A 24 -7.35 -0.14 2.47
CA VAL A 24 -6.96 -1.32 1.69
C VAL A 24 -6.29 -0.87 0.40
N LEU A 25 -5.08 -1.36 0.14
CA LEU A 25 -4.22 -0.96 -0.97
C LEU A 25 -3.84 -2.15 -1.85
N GLN A 26 -3.59 -1.86 -3.13
CA GLN A 26 -2.96 -2.72 -4.13
C GLN A 26 -1.88 -1.93 -4.89
N LEU A 27 -1.03 -2.62 -5.67
CA LEU A 27 0.06 -2.02 -6.46
C LEU A 27 -0.37 -1.62 -7.90
N GLU A 28 -1.65 -1.31 -8.10
CA GLU A 28 -2.19 -0.86 -9.40
C GLU A 28 -2.15 0.67 -9.60
N VAL A 29 -1.69 1.40 -8.57
CA VAL A 29 -1.46 2.85 -8.60
C VAL A 29 0.04 3.13 -8.46
N GLN A 30 0.43 4.39 -8.59
CA GLN A 30 1.84 4.76 -8.50
C GLN A 30 2.40 4.49 -7.09
N LEU A 31 3.62 3.96 -6.99
CA LEU A 31 4.22 3.50 -5.73
C LEU A 31 4.31 4.61 -4.68
N GLU A 32 4.64 5.82 -5.09
CA GLU A 32 4.67 6.98 -4.19
C GLU A 32 3.31 7.28 -3.56
N THR A 33 2.21 6.97 -4.27
CA THR A 33 0.85 7.12 -3.74
C THR A 33 0.53 6.01 -2.74
N VAL A 34 0.92 4.77 -3.03
CA VAL A 34 0.80 3.64 -2.09
C VAL A 34 1.55 3.96 -0.80
N TYR A 35 2.79 4.44 -0.94
CA TYR A 35 3.65 4.80 0.17
C TYR A 35 3.06 5.96 0.99
N HIS A 36 2.59 7.02 0.33
CA HIS A 36 1.92 8.13 1.01
C HIS A 36 0.68 7.67 1.77
N ALA A 37 -0.12 6.74 1.22
CA ALA A 37 -1.27 6.17 1.91
C ALA A 37 -0.87 5.37 3.17
N ILE A 38 0.23 4.61 3.11
CA ILE A 38 0.77 3.87 4.27
C ILE A 38 1.17 4.83 5.39
N GLU A 39 1.93 5.89 5.09
CA GLU A 39 2.31 6.88 6.11
C GLU A 39 1.11 7.69 6.60
N PHE A 40 0.17 8.03 5.72
CA PHE A 40 -1.08 8.69 6.11
C PHE A 40 -1.85 7.86 7.14
N GLY A 41 -2.03 6.55 6.88
CA GLY A 41 -2.69 5.64 7.81
C GLY A 41 -1.96 5.60 9.15
N LYS A 42 -0.64 5.41 9.11
CA LYS A 42 0.22 5.37 10.31
C LYS A 42 0.13 6.64 11.16
N ILE A 43 0.20 7.82 10.55
CA ILE A 43 0.17 9.11 11.26
C ILE A 43 -1.21 9.37 11.90
N ASN A 44 -2.28 8.93 11.23
CA ASN A 44 -3.65 9.17 11.70
C ASN A 44 -4.22 8.00 12.53
N GLY A 45 -3.43 6.95 12.80
CA GLY A 45 -3.87 5.78 13.57
C GLY A 45 -4.94 4.96 12.86
N ILE A 46 -4.90 4.91 11.52
CA ILE A 46 -5.78 4.12 10.67
C ILE A 46 -5.00 2.89 10.22
N GLU A 47 -5.58 1.69 10.39
CA GLU A 47 -4.92 0.46 9.96
C GLU A 47 -4.76 0.45 8.43
N VAL A 48 -3.66 -0.13 7.95
CA VAL A 48 -3.37 -0.27 6.53
C VAL A 48 -3.15 -1.73 6.19
N LEU A 49 -3.89 -2.21 5.20
CA LEU A 49 -3.70 -3.53 4.60
C LEU A 49 -3.18 -3.35 3.17
N LEU A 50 -2.02 -3.92 2.89
CA LEU A 50 -1.41 -3.96 1.57
C LEU A 50 -1.49 -5.37 0.99
N ASN A 51 -2.21 -5.48 -0.13
CA ASN A 51 -2.12 -6.62 -1.03
C ASN A 51 -1.10 -6.29 -2.13
N PRO A 52 0.09 -6.91 -2.16
CA PRO A 52 1.16 -6.56 -3.09
C PRO A 52 0.92 -7.11 -4.51
N ALA A 53 -0.30 -7.00 -5.02
CA ALA A 53 -0.72 -7.41 -6.34
C ALA A 53 -0.81 -6.20 -7.30
N PRO A 54 -0.26 -6.29 -8.54
CA PRO A 54 0.65 -7.34 -9.00
C PRO A 54 2.03 -7.22 -8.32
N ALA A 55 2.76 -8.33 -8.20
CA ALA A 55 4.09 -8.33 -7.59
C ALA A 55 5.06 -7.43 -8.36
N LEU A 56 5.70 -6.49 -7.65
CA LEU A 56 6.74 -5.61 -8.19
C LEU A 56 8.07 -5.92 -7.52
N ARG A 57 9.10 -6.21 -8.31
CA ARG A 57 10.45 -6.53 -7.78
C ARG A 57 11.13 -5.32 -7.16
N GLU A 58 10.80 -4.14 -7.66
CA GLU A 58 11.26 -2.85 -7.18
C GLU A 58 10.51 -2.32 -5.94
N LEU A 59 9.59 -3.10 -5.37
CA LEU A 59 8.89 -2.73 -4.15
C LEU A 59 9.90 -2.58 -3.00
N ASP A 60 9.91 -1.40 -2.37
CA ASP A 60 10.71 -1.17 -1.19
C ASP A 60 10.04 -1.84 0.01
N MET A 61 10.49 -3.05 0.33
CA MET A 61 9.96 -3.84 1.44
C MET A 61 10.11 -3.12 2.79
N SER A 62 11.11 -2.25 2.96
CA SER A 62 11.29 -1.49 4.21
C SER A 62 10.18 -0.47 4.43
N TYR A 63 9.55 -0.04 3.32
CA TYR A 63 8.43 0.88 3.33
C TYR A 63 7.10 0.14 3.28
N ALA A 64 6.96 -0.82 2.38
CA ALA A 64 5.75 -1.61 2.20
C ALA A 64 5.35 -2.34 3.49
N CYS A 65 6.31 -2.88 4.24
CA CYS A 65 6.07 -3.56 5.52
C CYS A 65 5.73 -2.63 6.69
N LYS A 66 5.59 -1.32 6.47
CA LYS A 66 5.06 -0.40 7.50
C LYS A 66 3.53 -0.47 7.62
N CYS A 67 2.85 -1.14 6.68
CA CYS A 67 1.44 -1.45 6.82
C CYS A 67 1.19 -2.46 7.96
N ASP A 68 -0.02 -2.48 8.51
CA ASP A 68 -0.40 -3.40 9.58
C ASP A 68 -0.62 -4.83 9.09
N PHE A 69 -1.14 -4.98 7.87
CA PHE A 69 -1.37 -6.28 7.24
C PHE A 69 -0.74 -6.33 5.85
N PHE A 70 0.09 -7.34 5.60
CA PHE A 70 0.70 -7.59 4.30
C PHE A 70 0.22 -8.96 3.78
N ILE A 71 -0.52 -9.00 2.67
CA ILE A 71 -1.25 -10.20 2.23
C ILE A 71 -0.90 -10.67 0.80
N PRO A 72 0.33 -11.14 0.55
CA PRO A 72 0.70 -11.72 -0.75
C PRO A 72 0.06 -13.10 -0.94
N ASN A 73 -0.18 -13.48 -2.20
CA ASN A 73 -0.31 -14.89 -2.58
C ASN A 73 1.05 -15.58 -2.74
N GLU A 74 1.06 -16.89 -3.04
CA GLU A 74 2.28 -17.69 -3.23
C GLU A 74 3.20 -17.08 -4.30
N THR A 75 2.67 -16.78 -5.49
CA THR A 75 3.45 -16.22 -6.61
C THR A 75 4.04 -14.85 -6.28
N GLU A 76 3.27 -13.98 -5.62
CA GLU A 76 3.74 -12.67 -5.16
C GLU A 76 4.83 -12.81 -4.10
N LEU A 77 4.66 -13.72 -3.15
CA LEU A 77 5.63 -13.98 -2.10
C LEU A 77 6.95 -14.51 -2.67
N GLU A 78 6.90 -15.41 -3.65
CA GLU A 78 8.08 -15.89 -4.37
C GLU A 78 8.82 -14.76 -5.09
N ILE A 79 8.08 -13.88 -5.78
CA ILE A 79 8.67 -12.75 -6.51
C ILE A 79 9.32 -11.74 -5.56
N LEU A 80 8.68 -11.45 -4.43
CA LEU A 80 9.16 -10.46 -3.45
C LEU A 80 10.36 -10.95 -2.65
N THR A 81 10.39 -12.25 -2.31
CA THR A 81 11.46 -12.82 -1.46
C THR A 81 12.57 -13.49 -2.25
N GLY A 82 12.31 -13.88 -3.50
CA GLY A 82 13.21 -14.73 -4.29
C GLY A 82 13.30 -16.17 -3.78
N MET A 83 12.41 -16.58 -2.89
CA MET A 83 12.36 -17.92 -2.29
C MET A 83 11.15 -18.68 -2.81
N SER A 84 11.30 -19.96 -3.14
CA SER A 84 10.16 -20.82 -3.50
C SER A 84 9.26 -21.06 -2.29
N VAL A 85 7.95 -21.08 -2.51
CA VAL A 85 6.92 -21.27 -1.48
C VAL A 85 6.17 -22.57 -1.69
#